data_AF-A0A3M3KDF7-F1
#
_entry.id   AF-A0A3M3KDF7-F1
#
_cell.length_a   1.000
_cell.length_b   1.000
_cell.length_c   1.000
_cell.angle_alpha   90.00
_cell.angle_beta   90.00
_cell.angle_gamma   90.00
#
_symmetry.space_group_name_H-M   'P 1'
#
loop_
_entity.id
_entity.type
_entity.pdbx_description
1 polymer ?
#
loop_
_entity_poly.entity_id
_entity_poly.type
_entity_poly.pdbx_seq_one_letter_code
_entity_poly.pdbx_strand_id
1 'polypeptide(L)'
;MTSKKLDAFLPEIFDLEARAMFASLSKAPSLQAAAKEMTGPQIEHGVDYIKTVLVDVYRTGSFQIPLSALGDELCGYAIIYRVNENAPLLLHSIFVKEPYRRNGLGRMLLEPLFESKQGFNLISPLTQVGFFERSGLKLLGPYQVHEHPTFSLLIGHYADTFLMGDRLYPGGAPVFLLNNNDLQTIFALR
;
A
#
# COMPACT_ATOMS: atom_id res chain seq x y z
N MET A 1 19.62 10.87 11.84
CA MET A 1 19.02 12.22 11.79
C MET A 1 17.61 12.18 11.17
N THR A 2 16.88 11.07 11.32
CA THR A 2 15.83 10.65 10.38
C THR A 2 14.42 10.50 10.98
N SER A 3 14.25 10.27 12.30
CA SER A 3 12.90 10.04 12.85
C SER A 3 12.06 11.32 12.98
N LYS A 4 12.61 12.42 13.51
CA LYS A 4 11.84 13.66 13.73
C LYS A 4 11.22 14.24 12.46
N LYS A 5 11.89 14.10 11.31
CA LYS A 5 11.38 14.59 10.03
C LYS A 5 10.27 13.68 9.48
N LEU A 6 10.41 12.36 9.64
CA LEU A 6 9.35 11.40 9.33
C LEU A 6 8.11 11.69 10.17
N ASP A 7 8.27 11.82 11.49
CA ASP A 7 7.16 12.04 12.42
C ASP A 7 6.30 13.27 12.06
N ALA A 8 6.92 14.32 11.51
CA ALA A 8 6.23 15.51 11.04
C ALA A 8 5.36 15.27 9.79
N PHE A 9 5.74 14.32 8.93
CA PHE A 9 5.01 14.00 7.69
C PHE A 9 4.06 12.81 7.82
N LEU A 10 4.15 12.00 8.87
CA LEU A 10 3.25 10.86 9.09
C LEU A 10 1.76 11.21 8.96
N PRO A 11 1.26 12.34 9.50
CA PRO A 11 -0.14 12.71 9.32
C PRO A 11 -0.54 12.91 7.84
N GLU A 12 0.29 13.60 7.05
CA GLU A 12 0.06 13.80 5.61
C GLU A 12 0.14 12.48 4.84
N ILE A 13 1.15 11.65 5.13
CA ILE A 13 1.37 10.36 4.48
C ILE A 13 0.18 9.42 4.72
N PHE A 14 -0.26 9.26 5.96
CA PHE A 14 -1.37 8.36 6.28
C PHE A 14 -2.71 8.88 5.79
N ASP A 15 -2.92 10.20 5.71
CA ASP A 15 -4.12 10.75 5.08
C ASP A 15 -4.17 10.43 3.58
N LEU A 16 -3.05 10.65 2.87
CA LEU A 16 -2.93 10.33 1.44
C LEU A 16 -3.15 8.82 1.19
N GLU A 17 -2.50 7.96 1.98
CA GLU A 17 -2.62 6.51 1.83
C GLU A 17 -4.03 6.03 2.13
N ALA A 18 -4.63 6.47 3.24
CA ALA A 18 -5.96 6.04 3.61
C ALA A 18 -7.03 6.44 2.58
N ARG A 19 -6.92 7.65 2.00
CA ARG A 19 -7.80 8.08 0.91
C ARG A 19 -7.59 7.24 -0.36
N ALA A 20 -6.35 6.91 -0.70
CA ALA A 20 -6.03 6.04 -1.84
C ALA A 20 -6.58 4.62 -1.63
N MET A 21 -6.38 4.05 -0.45
CA MET A 21 -6.93 2.76 -0.05
C MET A 21 -8.46 2.77 -0.11
N PHE A 22 -9.13 3.76 0.48
CA PHE A 22 -10.59 3.88 0.44
C PHE A 22 -11.11 3.96 -1.01
N ALA A 23 -10.49 4.78 -1.85
CA ALA A 23 -10.84 4.91 -3.26
C ALA A 23 -10.62 3.61 -4.05
N SER A 24 -9.61 2.83 -3.69
CA SER A 24 -9.36 1.50 -4.25
C SER A 24 -10.45 0.52 -3.82
N LEU A 25 -10.71 0.41 -2.52
CA LEU A 25 -11.71 -0.49 -1.93
C LEU A 25 -13.12 -0.20 -2.44
N SER A 26 -13.46 1.06 -2.66
CA SER A 26 -14.75 1.48 -3.22
C SER A 26 -15.01 0.95 -4.64
N LYS A 27 -13.97 0.44 -5.32
CA LYS A 27 -14.07 -0.20 -6.63
C LYS A 27 -14.15 -1.73 -6.54
N ALA A 28 -13.95 -2.32 -5.36
CA ALA A 28 -14.10 -3.76 -5.18
C ALA A 28 -15.54 -4.18 -5.48
N PRO A 29 -15.77 -5.27 -6.25
CA PRO A 29 -17.11 -5.67 -6.68
C PRO A 29 -18.12 -5.84 -5.53
N SER A 30 -17.66 -6.40 -4.41
CA SER A 30 -18.42 -6.65 -3.17
C SER A 30 -18.78 -5.37 -2.40
N LEU A 31 -18.04 -4.28 -2.60
CA LEU A 31 -18.16 -3.05 -1.79
C LEU A 31 -18.75 -1.88 -2.59
N GLN A 32 -18.72 -1.96 -3.93
CA GLN A 32 -19.06 -0.84 -4.81
C GLN A 32 -20.48 -0.31 -4.60
N ALA A 33 -21.45 -1.18 -4.32
CA ALA A 33 -22.84 -0.76 -4.06
C ALA A 33 -22.92 0.08 -2.79
N ALA A 34 -22.38 -0.42 -1.67
CA ALA A 34 -22.34 0.31 -0.41
C ALA A 34 -21.58 1.64 -0.54
N ALA A 35 -20.42 1.63 -1.20
CA ALA A 35 -19.60 2.82 -1.42
C ALA A 35 -20.36 3.95 -2.14
N LYS A 36 -21.23 3.63 -3.10
CA LYS A 36 -22.05 4.61 -3.83
C LYS A 36 -23.12 5.27 -2.97
N GLU A 37 -23.56 4.62 -1.91
CA GLU A 37 -24.61 5.12 -1.01
C GLU A 37 -24.06 5.95 0.16
N MET A 38 -22.74 5.95 0.35
CA MET A 38 -22.10 6.68 1.43
C MET A 38 -22.17 8.20 1.24
N THR A 39 -22.48 8.89 2.33
CA THR A 39 -22.39 10.35 2.45
C THR A 39 -20.96 10.79 2.75
N GLY A 40 -20.67 12.09 2.55
CA GLY A 40 -19.37 12.68 2.90
C GLY A 40 -18.89 12.35 4.32
N PRO A 41 -19.72 12.51 5.37
CA PRO A 41 -19.35 12.12 6.73
C PRO A 41 -19.02 10.62 6.90
N GLN A 42 -19.73 9.74 6.20
CA GLN A 42 -19.44 8.30 6.24
C GLN A 42 -18.12 7.97 5.52
N ILE A 43 -17.84 8.64 4.41
CA ILE A 43 -16.56 8.50 3.69
C ILE A 43 -15.41 8.92 4.58
N GLU A 44 -15.50 10.08 5.23
CA GLU A 44 -14.45 10.56 6.13
C GLU A 44 -14.29 9.63 7.34
N HIS A 45 -15.38 9.07 7.88
CA HIS A 45 -15.28 8.04 8.92
C HIS A 45 -14.51 6.79 8.46
N GLY A 46 -14.78 6.29 7.25
CA GLY A 46 -14.06 5.16 6.68
C GLY A 46 -12.57 5.45 6.45
N VAL A 47 -12.25 6.66 5.98
CA VAL A 47 -10.87 7.12 5.82
C VAL A 47 -10.15 7.22 7.17
N ASP A 48 -10.78 7.80 8.19
CA ASP A 48 -10.20 7.91 9.53
C ASP A 48 -9.99 6.54 10.20
N TYR A 49 -10.87 5.58 9.93
CA TYR A 49 -10.66 4.20 10.36
C TYR A 49 -9.40 3.60 9.73
N ILE A 50 -9.23 3.72 8.40
CA ILE A 50 -8.03 3.23 7.71
C ILE A 50 -6.77 3.91 8.26
N LYS A 51 -6.81 5.23 8.52
CA LYS A 51 -5.69 5.96 9.14
C LYS A 51 -5.30 5.37 10.48
N THR A 52 -6.28 5.02 11.32
CA THR A 52 -6.04 4.40 12.62
C THR A 52 -5.32 3.06 12.48
N VAL A 53 -5.77 2.21 11.55
CA VAL A 53 -5.11 0.93 11.26
C VAL A 53 -3.67 1.15 10.79
N LEU A 54 -3.43 2.08 9.86
CA LEU A 54 -2.08 2.38 9.36
C LEU A 54 -1.14 2.86 10.48
N VAL A 55 -1.64 3.70 11.39
CA VAL A 55 -0.90 4.18 12.56
C VAL A 55 -0.53 3.02 13.48
N ASP A 56 -1.46 2.11 13.75
CA ASP A 56 -1.19 0.96 14.62
C ASP A 56 -0.16 0.01 14.00
N VAL A 57 -0.28 -0.27 12.70
CA VAL A 57 0.70 -1.09 11.97
C VAL A 57 2.08 -0.43 11.98
N TYR A 58 2.17 0.88 11.78
CA TYR A 58 3.43 1.62 11.92
C TYR A 58 4.03 1.51 13.34
N ARG A 59 3.21 1.67 14.38
CA ARG A 59 3.65 1.58 15.79
C ARG A 59 4.19 0.20 16.17
N THR A 60 3.75 -0.87 15.52
CA THR A 60 4.31 -2.22 15.70
C THR A 60 5.68 -2.41 15.05
N GLY A 61 6.15 -1.45 14.24
CA GLY A 61 7.39 -1.56 13.47
C GLY A 61 7.22 -2.30 12.15
N SER A 62 6.00 -2.68 11.78
CA SER A 62 5.72 -3.44 10.56
C SER A 62 5.81 -2.57 9.29
N PHE A 63 5.79 -1.23 9.41
CA PHE A 63 6.02 -0.30 8.30
C PHE A 63 7.38 0.39 8.40
N GLN A 64 8.11 0.36 7.29
CA GLN A 64 9.26 1.22 7.02
C GLN A 64 8.84 2.27 5.98
N ILE A 65 9.10 3.54 6.27
CA ILE A 65 8.62 4.65 5.42
C ILE A 65 9.80 5.52 4.96
N PRO A 66 10.49 5.15 3.87
CA PRO A 66 11.42 6.03 3.19
C PRO A 66 10.68 7.27 2.66
N LEU A 67 11.26 8.45 2.82
CA LEU A 67 10.69 9.70 2.33
C LEU A 67 11.74 10.62 1.74
N SER A 68 11.27 11.54 0.89
CA SER A 68 12.02 12.70 0.40
C SER A 68 11.25 13.97 0.75
N ALA A 69 11.95 14.97 1.27
CA ALA A 69 11.35 16.25 1.63
C ALA A 69 12.34 17.41 1.48
N LEU A 70 11.85 18.54 0.95
CA LEU A 70 12.59 19.79 0.77
C LEU A 70 12.09 20.79 1.81
N GLY A 71 12.90 21.05 2.84
CA GLY A 71 12.42 21.79 4.02
C GLY A 71 11.22 21.08 4.67
N ASP A 72 10.12 21.82 4.78
CA ASP A 72 8.83 21.38 5.33
C ASP A 72 7.87 20.83 4.27
N GLU A 73 8.33 20.63 3.03
CA GLU A 73 7.51 20.08 1.95
C GLU A 73 7.85 18.60 1.70
N LEU A 74 6.85 17.73 1.84
CA LEU A 74 6.94 16.33 1.42
C LEU A 74 6.99 16.26 -0.12
N CYS A 75 8.07 15.70 -0.68
CA CYS A 75 8.22 15.49 -2.13
C CYS A 75 7.70 14.11 -2.56
N GLY A 76 7.86 13.10 -1.71
CA GLY A 76 7.42 11.73 -1.97
C GLY A 76 7.78 10.77 -0.84
N TYR A 77 7.16 9.59 -0.85
CA TYR A 77 7.36 8.54 0.13
C TYR A 77 7.11 7.15 -0.48
N ALA A 78 7.58 6.12 0.20
CA ALA A 78 7.17 4.74 0.00
C ALA A 78 6.74 4.14 1.34
N ILE A 79 5.77 3.23 1.33
CA ILE A 79 5.40 2.42 2.49
C ILE A 79 5.84 0.99 2.19
N ILE A 80 6.75 0.48 3.01
CA ILE A 80 7.28 -0.88 2.91
C ILE A 80 6.75 -1.66 4.10
N TYR A 81 6.03 -2.75 3.83
CA TYR A 81 5.49 -3.64 4.83
C TYR A 81 6.38 -4.85 5.07
N ARG A 82 6.59 -5.17 6.34
CA ARG A 82 7.34 -6.33 6.83
C ARG A 82 6.44 -7.11 7.78
N VAL A 83 6.07 -8.33 7.38
CA VAL A 83 5.29 -9.24 8.25
C VAL A 83 6.14 -9.80 9.38
N ASN A 84 7.37 -10.22 9.06
CA ASN A 84 8.36 -10.71 10.01
C ASN A 84 9.77 -10.68 9.37
N GLU A 85 10.80 -10.96 10.16
CA GLU A 85 12.21 -10.92 9.73
C GLU A 85 12.63 -11.99 8.70
N ASN A 86 11.77 -12.96 8.40
CA ASN A 86 12.07 -14.04 7.45
C ASN A 86 11.23 -13.93 6.16
N ALA A 87 10.27 -13.02 6.11
CA ALA A 87 9.40 -12.81 4.96
C ALA A 87 10.03 -11.77 4.00
N PRO A 88 9.77 -11.87 2.69
CA PRO A 88 10.14 -10.80 1.76
C PRO A 88 9.42 -9.50 2.11
N LEU A 89 10.02 -8.38 1.76
CA LEU A 89 9.40 -7.07 1.90
C LEU A 89 8.26 -6.89 0.90
N LEU A 90 7.22 -6.15 1.28
CA LEU A 90 6.19 -5.72 0.34
C LEU A 90 6.26 -4.20 0.17
N LEU A 91 6.40 -3.71 -1.06
CA LEU A 91 6.04 -2.32 -1.34
C LEU A 91 4.51 -2.21 -1.29
N HIS A 92 3.99 -1.64 -0.21
CA HIS A 92 2.57 -1.39 -0.04
C HIS A 92 2.13 -0.24 -0.94
N SER A 93 2.88 0.87 -0.92
CA SER A 93 2.60 2.02 -1.77
C SER A 93 3.86 2.84 -2.07
N ILE A 94 3.81 3.59 -3.15
CA ILE A 94 4.82 4.59 -3.50
C ILE A 94 4.13 5.81 -4.10
N PHE A 95 4.51 6.99 -3.62
CA PHE A 95 3.95 8.26 -4.06
C PHE A 95 5.06 9.29 -4.26
N VAL A 96 4.99 10.01 -5.38
CA VAL A 96 5.84 11.17 -5.66
C VAL A 96 4.93 12.28 -6.17
N LYS A 97 4.98 13.45 -5.52
CA LYS A 97 4.23 14.64 -5.96
C LYS A 97 4.65 15.04 -7.37
N GLU A 98 3.70 15.45 -8.18
CA GLU A 98 3.89 15.66 -9.62
C GLU A 98 5.08 16.55 -9.99
N PRO A 99 5.32 17.69 -9.30
CA PRO A 99 6.47 18.56 -9.60
C PRO A 99 7.83 17.87 -9.44
N TYR A 100 7.91 16.79 -8.65
CA TYR A 100 9.16 16.10 -8.34
C TYR A 100 9.33 14.78 -9.10
N ARG A 101 8.35 14.39 -9.93
CA ARG A 101 8.44 13.19 -10.78
C ARG A 101 9.52 13.35 -11.85
N ARG A 102 9.97 12.22 -12.42
CA ARG A 102 11.00 12.14 -13.49
C ARG A 102 12.42 12.60 -13.10
N ASN A 103 12.68 12.87 -11.82
CA ASN A 103 13.99 13.22 -11.29
C ASN A 103 14.69 12.08 -10.52
N GLY A 104 14.27 10.82 -10.75
CA GLY A 104 14.86 9.65 -10.08
C GLY A 104 14.38 9.38 -8.64
N LEU A 105 13.57 10.26 -8.03
CA LEU A 105 13.07 10.07 -6.65
C LEU A 105 12.36 8.74 -6.43
N GLY A 106 11.56 8.27 -7.38
CA GLY A 106 10.88 6.99 -7.27
C GLY A 106 11.86 5.83 -7.08
N ARG A 107 13.00 5.84 -7.79
CA ARG A 107 14.05 4.82 -7.64
C ARG A 107 14.73 4.92 -6.28
N MET A 108 15.05 6.15 -5.84
CA MET A 108 15.66 6.40 -4.54
C MET A 108 14.78 5.87 -3.39
N LEU A 109 13.46 6.10 -3.46
CA LEU A 109 12.51 5.60 -2.46
C LEU A 109 12.42 4.06 -2.42
N LEU A 110 12.81 3.38 -3.49
CA LEU A 110 12.81 1.92 -3.60
C LEU A 110 14.15 1.28 -3.20
N GLU A 111 15.21 2.06 -2.94
CA GLU A 111 16.54 1.54 -2.55
C GLU A 111 16.47 0.50 -1.42
N PRO A 112 15.69 0.71 -0.33
CA PRO A 112 15.62 -0.27 0.75
C PRO A 112 15.10 -1.65 0.32
N LEU A 113 14.30 -1.73 -0.75
CA LEU A 113 13.85 -3.00 -1.30
C LEU A 113 14.98 -3.71 -2.04
N PHE A 114 15.74 -2.97 -2.86
CA PHE A 114 16.83 -3.52 -3.65
C PHE A 114 18.01 -4.00 -2.79
N GLU A 115 18.19 -3.43 -1.60
CA GLU A 115 19.20 -3.85 -0.63
C GLU A 115 18.77 -5.05 0.23
N SER A 116 17.48 -5.44 0.18
CA SER A 116 16.93 -6.51 1.01
C SER A 116 17.44 -7.89 0.58
N LYS A 117 18.06 -8.62 1.52
CA LYS A 117 18.47 -10.03 1.32
C LYS A 117 17.30 -11.01 1.37
N GLN A 118 16.22 -10.64 2.08
CA GLN A 118 14.97 -11.39 2.14
C GLN A 118 14.19 -11.32 0.82
N GLY A 119 14.63 -10.40 -0.06
CA GLY A 119 13.99 -10.02 -1.31
C GLY A 119 12.65 -9.31 -1.08
N PHE A 120 11.89 -9.10 -2.15
CA PHE A 120 10.77 -8.15 -2.12
C PHE A 120 9.75 -8.37 -3.22
N ASN A 121 8.52 -7.92 -2.94
CA ASN A 121 7.36 -8.01 -3.80
C ASN A 121 6.58 -6.70 -3.82
N LEU A 122 5.75 -6.51 -4.84
CA LEU A 122 4.73 -5.48 -4.90
C LEU A 122 3.56 -5.96 -5.75
N ILE A 123 2.39 -5.34 -5.53
CA ILE A 123 1.23 -5.52 -6.39
C ILE A 123 1.09 -4.26 -7.24
N SER A 124 1.03 -4.44 -8.55
CA SER A 124 0.92 -3.33 -9.51
C SER A 124 -0.19 -3.57 -10.51
N PRO A 125 -0.95 -2.54 -10.91
CA PRO A 125 -1.75 -2.61 -12.12
C PRO A 125 -0.83 -2.74 -13.35
N LEU A 126 -1.35 -3.28 -14.45
CA LEU A 126 -0.59 -3.48 -15.69
C LEU A 126 0.06 -2.19 -16.22
N THR A 127 -0.62 -1.05 -16.04
CA THR A 127 -0.17 0.27 -16.50
C THR A 127 1.13 0.76 -15.85
N GLN A 128 1.51 0.19 -14.70
CA GLN A 128 2.72 0.56 -13.97
C GLN A 128 3.84 -0.48 -14.09
N VAL A 129 3.58 -1.65 -14.68
CA VAL A 129 4.57 -2.74 -14.84
C VAL A 129 5.85 -2.25 -15.50
N GLY A 130 5.76 -1.53 -16.63
CA GLY A 130 6.94 -1.03 -17.33
C GLY A 130 7.79 -0.04 -16.53
N PHE A 131 7.22 0.69 -15.56
CA PHE A 131 7.99 1.53 -14.63
C PHE A 131 8.84 0.68 -13.68
N PHE A 132 8.24 -0.36 -13.11
CA PHE A 132 8.91 -1.26 -12.18
C PHE A 132 9.94 -2.16 -12.88
N GLU A 133 9.68 -2.63 -14.09
CA GLU A 133 10.66 -3.39 -14.88
C GLU A 133 11.92 -2.59 -15.19
N ARG A 134 11.78 -1.31 -15.57
CA ARG A 134 12.92 -0.40 -15.76
C ARG A 134 13.71 -0.14 -14.47
N SER A 135 13.10 -0.40 -13.32
CA SER A 135 13.73 -0.31 -12.00
C SER A 135 14.35 -1.65 -11.56
N GLY A 136 14.26 -2.70 -12.38
CA GLY A 136 14.88 -4.01 -12.14
C GLY A 136 13.95 -5.08 -11.58
N LEU A 137 12.64 -4.82 -11.50
CA LEU A 137 11.66 -5.80 -11.04
C LEU A 137 11.22 -6.74 -12.14
N LYS A 138 10.83 -7.96 -11.78
CA LYS A 138 10.27 -8.95 -12.71
C LYS A 138 8.78 -9.06 -12.51
N LEU A 139 8.05 -9.20 -13.60
CA LEU A 139 6.65 -9.63 -13.57
C LEU A 139 6.59 -11.12 -13.19
N LEU A 140 5.97 -11.43 -12.06
CA LEU A 140 5.90 -12.78 -11.51
C LEU A 140 4.59 -13.50 -11.85
N GLY A 141 3.55 -12.75 -12.21
CA GLY A 141 2.26 -13.26 -12.65
C GLY A 141 1.08 -12.44 -12.14
N PRO A 142 -0.16 -12.82 -12.48
CA PRO A 142 -1.36 -12.20 -11.92
C PRO A 142 -1.39 -12.41 -10.40
N TYR A 143 -1.88 -11.42 -9.67
CA TYR A 143 -2.11 -11.53 -8.23
C TYR A 143 -3.60 -11.72 -7.94
N GLN A 144 -3.90 -12.63 -7.02
CA GLN A 144 -5.26 -12.83 -6.50
C GLN A 144 -5.18 -13.02 -4.99
N VAL A 145 -6.18 -12.50 -4.29
CA VAL A 145 -6.37 -12.82 -2.88
C VAL A 145 -6.82 -14.28 -2.80
N HIS A 146 -6.05 -15.10 -2.10
CA HIS A 146 -6.43 -16.48 -1.85
C HIS A 146 -7.75 -16.54 -1.07
N GLU A 147 -8.61 -17.49 -1.41
CA GLU A 147 -9.87 -17.69 -0.72
C GLU A 147 -9.62 -17.97 0.77
N HIS A 148 -10.02 -17.00 1.61
CA HIS A 148 -9.91 -17.11 3.05
C HIS A 148 -11.14 -16.43 3.68
N PRO A 149 -11.84 -17.07 4.65
CA PRO A 149 -13.06 -16.52 5.23
C PRO A 149 -12.91 -15.10 5.80
N THR A 150 -11.73 -14.76 6.30
CA THR A 150 -11.39 -13.43 6.85
C THR A 150 -11.29 -12.33 5.80
N PHE A 151 -11.09 -12.66 4.52
CA PHE A 151 -10.84 -11.71 3.43
C PHE A 151 -11.82 -11.87 2.26
N SER A 152 -12.95 -12.53 2.48
CA SER A 152 -13.93 -12.82 1.41
C SER A 152 -14.49 -11.55 0.75
N LEU A 153 -14.54 -10.43 1.46
CA LEU A 153 -14.97 -9.15 0.89
C LEU A 153 -13.93 -8.51 -0.05
N LEU A 154 -12.70 -9.05 -0.14
CA LEU A 154 -11.68 -8.60 -1.09
C LEU A 154 -11.58 -9.46 -2.36
N ILE A 155 -12.43 -10.49 -2.49
CA ILE A 155 -12.44 -11.35 -3.68
C ILE A 155 -12.73 -10.47 -4.92
N GLY A 156 -11.88 -10.60 -5.93
CA GLY A 156 -11.96 -9.82 -7.17
C GLY A 156 -11.40 -8.40 -7.08
N HIS A 157 -11.02 -7.88 -5.90
CA HIS A 157 -10.46 -6.53 -5.76
C HIS A 157 -9.17 -6.34 -6.59
N TYR A 158 -8.37 -7.40 -6.67
CA TYR A 158 -7.05 -7.41 -7.31
C TYR A 158 -7.02 -8.07 -8.70
N ALA A 159 -8.18 -8.32 -9.32
CA ALA A 159 -8.29 -9.13 -10.54
C ALA A 159 -7.41 -8.65 -11.72
N ASP A 160 -7.18 -7.34 -11.83
CA ASP A 160 -6.37 -6.72 -12.89
C ASP A 160 -4.98 -6.29 -12.42
N THR A 161 -4.49 -6.90 -11.35
CA THR A 161 -3.19 -6.60 -10.76
C THR A 161 -2.23 -7.76 -10.86
N PHE A 162 -0.94 -7.43 -10.83
CA PHE A 162 0.15 -8.36 -11.03
C PHE A 162 1.12 -8.29 -9.87
N LEU A 163 1.59 -9.47 -9.47
CA LEU A 163 2.71 -9.59 -8.56
C LEU A 163 3.99 -9.27 -9.33
N MET A 164 4.77 -8.34 -8.80
CA MET A 164 6.13 -8.05 -9.27
C MET A 164 7.12 -8.19 -8.12
N GLY A 165 8.36 -8.57 -8.42
CA GLY A 165 9.38 -8.76 -7.39
C GLY A 165 10.71 -9.25 -7.95
N ASP A 166 11.59 -9.69 -7.06
CA ASP A 166 12.88 -10.28 -7.44
C ASP A 166 12.76 -11.77 -7.81
N ARG A 167 11.85 -12.49 -7.14
CA ARG A 167 11.59 -13.93 -7.30
C ARG A 167 10.23 -14.33 -6.74
N LEU A 168 9.74 -15.52 -7.11
CA LEU A 168 8.59 -16.14 -6.47
C LEU A 168 8.97 -16.72 -5.11
N TYR A 169 8.08 -16.57 -4.12
CA TYR A 169 8.26 -17.09 -2.77
C TYR A 169 7.32 -18.28 -2.54
N PRO A 170 7.80 -19.42 -2.02
CA PRO A 170 6.96 -20.59 -1.76
C PRO A 170 5.77 -20.31 -0.84
N GLY A 171 5.91 -19.35 0.09
CA GLY A 171 4.83 -18.91 0.99
C GLY A 171 3.94 -17.79 0.44
N GLY A 172 4.11 -17.41 -0.83
CA GLY A 172 3.42 -16.26 -1.43
C GLY A 172 4.00 -14.91 -1.01
N ALA A 173 3.40 -13.84 -1.53
CA ALA A 173 3.76 -12.47 -1.16
C ALA A 173 3.00 -12.05 0.11
N PRO A 174 3.68 -11.46 1.11
CA PRO A 174 3.04 -10.99 2.32
C PRO A 174 2.33 -9.66 2.05
N VAL A 175 1.04 -9.72 1.73
CA VAL A 175 0.26 -8.54 1.35
C VAL A 175 -0.47 -7.99 2.57
N PHE A 176 -0.35 -6.68 2.80
CA PHE A 176 -1.15 -5.99 3.81
C PHE A 176 -2.60 -5.88 3.33
N LEU A 177 -3.53 -6.53 4.05
CA LEU A 177 -4.94 -6.59 3.71
C LEU A 177 -5.79 -6.18 4.91
N LEU A 178 -6.87 -5.45 4.64
CA LEU A 178 -7.94 -5.18 5.60
C LEU A 178 -8.90 -6.36 5.60
N ASN A 179 -9.22 -6.87 6.78
CA ASN A 179 -10.11 -8.03 6.92
C ASN A 179 -11.59 -7.63 6.78
N ASN A 180 -12.48 -8.62 6.78
CA ASN A 180 -13.92 -8.38 6.66
C ASN A 180 -14.50 -7.45 7.72
N ASN A 181 -14.04 -7.52 8.98
CA ASN A 181 -14.52 -6.63 10.05
C ASN A 181 -14.08 -5.18 9.81
N ASP A 182 -12.85 -5.00 9.34
CA ASP A 182 -12.33 -3.67 8.96
C ASP A 182 -13.21 -3.09 7.84
N LEU A 183 -13.50 -3.90 6.81
CA LEU A 183 -14.32 -3.49 5.66
C LEU A 183 -15.78 -3.24 6.04
N GLN A 184 -16.34 -4.03 6.94
CA GLN A 184 -17.67 -3.79 7.50
C GLN A 184 -17.73 -2.46 8.25
N THR A 185 -16.68 -2.13 9.00
CA THR A 185 -16.58 -0.84 9.71
C THR A 185 -16.46 0.32 8.72
N ILE A 186 -15.58 0.21 7.73
CA ILE A 186 -15.31 1.25 6.73
C ILE A 186 -16.56 1.55 5.89
N PHE A 187 -17.29 0.52 5.45
CA PHE A 187 -18.44 0.65 4.54
C PHE A 187 -19.79 0.53 5.25
N ALA A 188 -19.82 0.51 6.59
CA ALA A 188 -21.02 0.34 7.41
C ALA A 188 -21.90 -0.84 6.98
N LEU A 189 -21.27 -1.96 6.62
CA LEU A 189 -21.97 -3.18 6.21
C LEU A 189 -22.51 -3.92 7.45
N ARG A 190 -23.68 -4.53 7.32
CA ARG A 190 -24.32 -5.32 8.38
C ARG A 190 -23.96 -6.79 8.29
#